data_AF-X1PB69-F1
#
_entry.id   AF-X1PB69-F1
#
_cell.length_a   1.000
_cell.length_b   1.000
_cell.length_c   1.000
_cell.angle_alpha   90.00
_cell.angle_beta   90.00
_cell.angle_gamma   90.00
#
_symmetry.space_group_name_H-M   'P 1'
#
loop_
_entity.id
_entity.type
_entity.pdbx_description
1 polymer ?
#
loop_
_entity_poly.entity_id
_entity_poly.type
_entity_poly.pdbx_seq_one_letter_code
_entity_poly.pdbx_strand_id
1 'polypeptide(L)'
;MDVKSIRKEKLQELINKVPDVGAPEETCISYWQKVQGRFVYLEGWADACLAGTGFPTMEEGETARKIAYIEDLTEEILPRKAKEKGLKLIEGGFIETPDAENLYGVTWGVYERPRWVGPKVKK
;
A
#
# COMPACT_ATOMS: atom_id res chain seq x y z
N MET A 1 9.57 -22.03 14.74
CA MET A 1 8.27 -21.47 14.30
C MET A 1 8.56 -20.50 13.18
N ASP A 2 8.21 -20.91 11.97
CA ASP A 2 8.33 -20.08 10.76
C ASP A 2 7.56 -18.76 10.94
N VAL A 3 8.25 -17.64 10.87
CA VAL A 3 7.64 -16.29 10.84
C VAL A 3 7.17 -16.04 9.39
N LYS A 4 6.22 -16.87 8.95
CA LYS A 4 5.71 -16.99 7.57
C LYS A 4 4.61 -15.96 7.34
N SER A 5 4.98 -14.81 6.74
CA SER A 5 4.07 -13.84 6.09
C SER A 5 2.92 -13.32 6.99
N ILE A 6 2.23 -12.27 6.57
CA ILE A 6 0.95 -11.92 7.22
C ILE A 6 -0.11 -12.84 6.62
N ARG A 7 -0.89 -13.52 7.47
CA ARG A 7 -1.98 -14.37 6.98
C ARG A 7 -2.91 -13.53 6.10
N LYS A 8 -3.30 -14.07 4.95
CA LYS A 8 -4.20 -13.41 3.97
C LYS A 8 -5.46 -12.85 4.62
N GLU A 9 -6.06 -13.59 5.55
CA GLU A 9 -7.24 -13.14 6.32
C GLU A 9 -6.96 -11.84 7.09
N LYS A 10 -5.78 -11.75 7.75
CA LYS A 10 -5.41 -10.57 8.51
C LYS A 10 -5.13 -9.37 7.63
N LEU A 11 -4.53 -9.60 6.46
CA LEU A 11 -4.32 -8.57 5.46
C LEU A 11 -5.67 -8.05 4.93
N GLN A 12 -6.62 -8.94 4.63
CA GLN A 12 -7.96 -8.55 4.20
C GLN A 12 -8.70 -7.75 5.27
N GLU A 13 -8.62 -8.15 6.55
CA GLU A 13 -9.18 -7.37 7.66
C GLU A 13 -8.62 -5.95 7.74
N LEU A 14 -7.36 -5.74 7.34
CA LEU A 14 -6.72 -4.44 7.34
C LEU A 14 -7.14 -3.60 6.13
N ILE A 15 -7.25 -4.24 4.95
CA ILE A 15 -7.74 -3.61 3.72
C ILE A 15 -9.18 -3.14 3.91
N ASN A 16 -10.05 -3.96 4.49
CA ASN A 16 -11.45 -3.61 4.75
C ASN A 16 -11.61 -2.47 5.79
N LYS A 17 -10.53 -2.06 6.46
CA LYS A 17 -10.54 -0.89 7.36
C LYS A 17 -10.11 0.39 6.67
N VAL A 18 -9.62 0.32 5.43
CA VAL A 18 -9.37 1.51 4.63
C VAL A 18 -10.73 2.12 4.32
N PRO A 19 -11.00 3.37 4.77
CA PRO A 19 -12.29 3.99 4.58
C PRO A 19 -12.57 4.23 3.09
N ASP A 20 -13.82 3.99 2.69
CA ASP A 20 -14.26 4.16 1.31
C ASP A 20 -14.21 5.62 0.84
N VAL A 21 -14.46 6.55 1.77
CA VAL A 21 -14.44 7.98 1.52
C VAL A 21 -13.33 8.60 2.37
N GLY A 22 -12.40 9.32 1.72
CA GLY A 22 -11.41 10.14 2.42
C GLY A 22 -12.06 11.36 3.07
N ALA A 23 -11.40 11.99 4.04
CA ALA A 23 -11.82 13.32 4.46
C ALA A 23 -11.77 14.28 3.23
N PRO A 24 -12.68 15.26 3.11
CA PRO A 24 -12.74 16.15 1.95
C PRO A 24 -11.44 16.93 1.68
N GLU A 25 -10.55 17.04 2.67
CA GLU A 25 -9.21 17.61 2.57
C GLU A 25 -8.06 16.61 2.29
N GLU A 26 -8.30 15.30 2.30
CA GLU A 26 -7.24 14.29 2.17
C GLU A 26 -7.06 13.83 0.72
N THR A 27 -5.87 14.07 0.18
CA THR A 27 -5.50 13.63 -1.17
C THR A 27 -5.21 12.14 -1.26
N CYS A 28 -4.77 11.46 -0.18
CA CYS A 28 -4.57 10.00 -0.17
C CYS A 28 -4.81 9.44 1.24
N ILE A 29 -5.41 8.26 1.33
CA ILE A 29 -5.66 7.59 2.60
C ILE A 29 -4.53 6.59 2.87
N SER A 30 -3.47 7.01 3.57
CA SER A 30 -2.30 6.15 3.85
C SER A 30 -2.16 5.76 5.33
N TYR A 31 -1.87 4.49 5.59
CA TYR A 31 -1.73 3.94 6.94
C TYR A 31 -0.47 3.10 7.10
N TRP A 32 0.08 3.14 8.31
CA TRP A 32 1.10 2.21 8.78
C TRP A 32 0.58 1.47 10.02
N GLN A 33 0.53 0.15 9.94
CA GLN A 33 0.09 -0.73 11.03
C GLN A 33 1.23 -1.67 11.41
N LYS A 34 1.45 -1.88 12.72
CA LYS A 34 2.44 -2.85 13.20
C LYS A 34 1.73 -4.16 13.54
N VAL A 35 2.01 -5.22 12.79
CA VAL A 35 1.33 -6.52 12.93
C VAL A 35 2.39 -7.61 13.09
N GLN A 36 2.35 -8.33 14.22
CA GLN A 36 3.24 -9.48 14.48
C GLN A 36 4.74 -9.19 14.23
N GLY A 37 5.20 -7.98 14.56
CA GLY A 37 6.60 -7.55 14.36
C GLY A 37 6.95 -7.07 12.94
N ARG A 38 6.00 -7.10 12.01
CA ARG A 38 6.10 -6.50 10.67
C ARG A 38 5.44 -5.13 10.63
N PHE A 39 5.81 -4.33 9.64
CA PHE A 39 5.16 -3.06 9.32
C PHE A 39 4.31 -3.26 8.08
N VAL A 40 3.04 -2.88 8.14
CA VAL A 40 2.08 -3.00 7.04
C VAL A 40 1.73 -1.59 6.58
N TYR A 41 1.94 -1.34 5.30
CA TYR A 41 1.48 -0.15 4.62
C TYR A 41 0.16 -0.43 3.90
N LEU A 42 -0.74 0.53 3.91
CA LEU A 42 -1.98 0.52 3.14
C LEU A 42 -2.19 1.93 2.56
N GLU A 43 -2.55 2.02 1.29
CA GLU A 43 -2.91 3.27 0.62
C GLU A 43 -4.18 3.04 -0.20
N GLY A 44 -5.27 3.70 0.18
CA GLY A 44 -6.54 3.64 -0.52
C GLY A 44 -6.58 4.61 -1.70
N TRP A 45 -7.09 4.15 -2.84
CA TRP A 45 -7.17 4.91 -4.08
C TRP A 45 -8.60 5.25 -4.45
N ALA A 46 -8.91 6.54 -4.40
CA ALA A 46 -10.14 7.13 -4.93
C ALA A 46 -9.81 8.18 -6.00
N ASP A 47 -10.82 8.76 -6.65
CA ASP A 47 -10.62 9.80 -7.67
C ASP A 47 -9.78 10.99 -7.19
N ALA A 48 -9.98 11.42 -5.93
CA ALA A 48 -9.19 12.48 -5.31
C ALA A 48 -7.69 12.13 -5.25
N CYS A 49 -7.36 10.86 -5.05
CA CYS A 49 -5.98 10.36 -5.03
C CYS A 49 -5.33 10.42 -6.40
N LEU A 50 -6.05 10.02 -7.43
CA LEU A 50 -5.59 10.07 -8.82
C LEU A 50 -5.39 11.49 -9.32
N ALA A 51 -6.27 12.43 -8.93
CA ALA A 51 -6.12 13.84 -9.26
C ALA A 51 -4.77 14.41 -8.75
N GLY A 52 -4.31 13.93 -7.58
CA GLY A 52 -3.03 14.34 -6.99
C GLY A 52 -1.78 13.80 -7.69
N THR A 53 -1.90 12.75 -8.52
CA THR A 53 -0.75 12.15 -9.24
C THR A 53 -0.51 12.74 -10.63
N GLY A 54 -1.39 13.65 -11.09
CA GLY A 54 -1.33 14.18 -12.45
C GLY A 54 -1.89 13.24 -13.51
N PHE A 55 -2.66 12.22 -13.12
CA PHE A 55 -3.46 11.42 -14.06
C PHE A 55 -4.44 12.34 -14.82
N PRO A 56 -4.62 12.17 -16.15
CA PRO A 56 -5.39 13.12 -16.96
C PRO A 56 -6.81 13.35 -16.44
N THR A 57 -7.29 14.59 -16.59
CA THR A 57 -8.60 15.06 -16.14
C THR A 57 -9.71 14.18 -16.72
N MET A 58 -10.30 13.37 -15.84
CA MET A 58 -11.59 12.67 -15.80
C MET A 58 -12.63 12.80 -16.95
N GLU A 59 -12.25 12.88 -18.21
CA GLU A 59 -13.19 12.78 -19.35
C GLU A 59 -12.95 11.56 -20.23
N GLU A 60 -11.80 10.88 -20.12
CA GLU A 60 -11.56 9.64 -20.86
C GLU A 60 -10.79 8.60 -20.04
N GLY A 61 -11.50 7.58 -19.56
CA GLY A 61 -10.88 6.36 -19.07
C GLY A 61 -11.85 5.45 -18.34
N GLU A 62 -12.18 4.31 -18.94
CA GLU A 62 -12.86 3.20 -18.27
C GLU A 62 -12.16 2.90 -16.93
N THR A 63 -12.93 2.56 -15.89
CA THR A 63 -12.43 2.16 -14.56
C THR A 63 -11.20 1.24 -14.62
N ALA A 64 -11.15 0.35 -15.61
CA ALA A 64 -10.02 -0.52 -15.89
C ALA A 64 -8.68 0.22 -16.12
N ARG A 65 -8.69 1.39 -16.80
CA ARG A 65 -7.48 2.20 -17.03
C ARG A 65 -6.99 2.85 -15.74
N LYS A 66 -7.90 3.30 -14.88
CA LYS A 66 -7.55 3.86 -13.57
C LYS A 66 -6.89 2.79 -12.70
N ILE A 67 -7.49 1.59 -12.67
CA ILE A 67 -6.94 0.43 -11.97
C ILE A 67 -5.54 0.09 -12.49
N ALA A 68 -5.37 -0.07 -13.81
CA ALA A 68 -4.06 -0.39 -14.40
C ALA A 68 -2.99 0.66 -14.05
N TYR A 69 -3.35 1.95 -14.06
CA TYR A 69 -2.44 3.01 -13.66
C TYR A 69 -2.06 2.95 -12.17
N ILE A 70 -3.01 2.59 -11.29
CA ILE A 70 -2.73 2.39 -9.86
C ILE A 70 -1.82 1.19 -9.64
N GLU A 71 -2.02 0.10 -10.39
CA GLU A 71 -1.15 -1.07 -10.36
C GLU A 71 0.30 -0.71 -10.74
N ASP A 72 0.47 0.04 -11.84
CA ASP A 72 1.79 0.52 -12.26
C ASP A 72 2.44 1.42 -11.19
N LEU A 73 1.68 2.37 -10.63
CA LEU A 73 2.17 3.24 -9.55
C LEU A 73 2.51 2.45 -8.28
N THR A 74 1.79 1.38 -7.99
CA THR A 74 2.03 0.53 -6.82
C THR A 74 3.45 -0.04 -6.82
N GLU A 75 3.95 -0.43 -8.00
CA GLU A 75 5.32 -0.93 -8.15
C GLU A 75 6.38 0.12 -7.79
N GLU A 76 6.09 1.41 -7.99
CA GLU A 76 6.98 2.51 -7.62
C GLU A 76 6.82 2.94 -6.15
N ILE A 77 5.59 2.95 -5.65
CA ILE A 77 5.26 3.42 -4.30
C ILE A 77 5.86 2.52 -3.24
N LEU A 78 5.73 1.20 -3.38
CA LEU A 78 6.13 0.26 -2.34
C LEU A 78 7.65 0.30 -2.05
N PRO A 79 8.55 0.29 -3.05
CA PRO A 79 9.99 0.47 -2.82
C PRO A 79 10.34 1.86 -2.28
N ARG A 80 9.67 2.92 -2.76
CA ARG A 80 9.86 4.29 -2.26
C ARG A 80 9.55 4.36 -0.76
N LYS A 81 8.43 3.77 -0.32
CA LYS A 81 8.05 3.68 1.09
C LYS A 81 9.03 2.84 1.92
N ALA A 82 9.57 1.76 1.35
CA ALA A 82 10.64 0.99 1.99
C ALA A 82 11.85 1.88 2.31
N LYS A 83 12.31 2.64 1.31
CA LYS A 83 13.46 3.56 1.40
C LYS A 83 13.23 4.69 2.40
N GLU A 84 12.07 5.36 2.33
CA GLU A 84 11.68 6.45 3.24
C GLU A 84 11.71 6.02 4.72
N LYS A 85 11.28 4.79 5.00
CA LYS A 85 11.19 4.26 6.38
C LYS A 85 12.44 3.48 6.82
N GLY A 86 13.43 3.31 5.95
CA GLY A 86 14.58 2.43 6.22
C GLY A 86 14.15 0.98 6.50
N LEU A 87 13.10 0.52 5.83
CA LEU A 87 12.56 -0.83 5.92
C LEU A 87 12.87 -1.63 4.66
N LYS A 88 12.77 -2.95 4.75
CA LYS A 88 12.84 -3.85 3.59
C LYS A 88 11.44 -4.32 3.23
N LEU A 89 11.04 -4.10 1.98
CA LEU A 89 9.80 -4.67 1.42
C LEU A 89 9.95 -6.20 1.32
N ILE A 90 8.94 -6.91 1.78
CA ILE A 90 8.89 -8.39 1.80
C ILE A 90 7.92 -8.90 0.76
N GLU A 91 6.74 -8.32 0.75
CA GLU A 91 5.67 -8.59 -0.20
C GLU A 91 4.77 -7.36 -0.26
N GLY A 92 4.02 -7.23 -1.33
CA GLY A 92 3.07 -6.16 -1.51
C GLY A 92 2.45 -6.25 -2.89
N GLY A 93 1.48 -5.39 -3.12
CA GLY A 93 0.78 -5.31 -4.38
C GLY A 93 -0.43 -4.41 -4.27
N PHE A 94 -1.32 -4.55 -5.24
CA PHE A 94 -2.59 -3.85 -5.29
C PHE A 94 -3.72 -4.87 -5.17
N ILE A 95 -4.80 -4.48 -4.49
CA ILE A 95 -6.03 -5.27 -4.39
C ILE A 95 -7.18 -4.35 -4.78
N GLU A 96 -7.89 -4.70 -5.84
CA GLU A 96 -9.12 -4.04 -6.26
C GLU A 96 -10.22 -4.18 -5.19
N THR A 97 -11.06 -3.17 -5.06
CA THR A 97 -12.21 -3.16 -4.16
C THR A 97 -13.51 -2.92 -4.95
N PRO A 98 -13.95 -3.89 -5.77
CA PRO A 98 -15.10 -3.71 -6.66
C PRO A 98 -16.44 -3.50 -5.92
N ASP A 99 -16.52 -3.92 -4.67
CA ASP A 99 -17.70 -3.75 -3.81
C ASP A 99 -17.75 -2.37 -3.10
N ALA A 100 -16.70 -1.55 -3.25
CA ALA A 100 -16.62 -0.22 -2.66
C ALA A 100 -17.15 0.84 -3.63
N GLU A 101 -17.83 1.87 -3.13
CA GLU A 101 -18.49 2.86 -3.98
C GLU A 101 -17.50 3.89 -4.54
N ASN A 102 -16.42 4.19 -3.80
CA ASN A 102 -15.50 5.28 -4.12
C ASN A 102 -14.03 4.85 -4.17
N LEU A 103 -13.69 3.67 -3.64
CA LEU A 103 -12.37 3.08 -3.73
C LEU A 103 -12.22 2.17 -4.94
N TYR A 104 -11.22 2.46 -5.78
CA TYR A 104 -10.76 1.56 -6.83
C TYR A 104 -10.01 0.35 -6.27
N GLY A 105 -9.26 0.57 -5.19
CA GLY A 105 -8.53 -0.48 -4.51
C GLY A 105 -7.52 0.05 -3.50
N VAL A 106 -6.73 -0.86 -2.96
CA VAL A 106 -5.74 -0.60 -1.92
C VAL A 106 -4.38 -1.12 -2.33
N THR A 107 -3.40 -0.23 -2.40
CA THR A 107 -1.99 -0.59 -2.44
C THR A 107 -1.57 -1.02 -1.04
N TRP A 108 -0.91 -2.17 -0.92
CA TRP A 108 -0.46 -2.70 0.35
C TRP A 108 0.97 -3.20 0.28
N GLY A 109 1.69 -3.08 1.40
CA GLY A 109 3.06 -3.57 1.50
C GLY A 109 3.36 -4.09 2.90
N VAL A 110 4.04 -5.23 2.98
CA VAL A 110 4.55 -5.79 4.23
C VAL A 110 6.05 -5.59 4.24
N TYR A 111 6.52 -5.03 5.35
CA TYR A 111 7.91 -4.64 5.53
C TYR A 111 8.48 -5.21 6.81
N GLU A 112 9.80 -5.38 6.82
CA GLU A 112 10.58 -5.69 8.01
C GLU A 112 11.66 -4.66 8.25
N ARG A 113 12.07 -4.53 9.51
CA ARG A 113 13.31 -3.80 9.80
C ARG A 113 14.48 -4.61 9.25
N PRO A 114 15.38 -4.00 8.46
CA PRO A 114 16.61 -4.67 8.10
C PRO A 114 17.32 -5.08 9.38
N ARG A 115 17.67 -6.36 9.48
CA ARG A 115 18.49 -6.85 10.59
C ARG A 115 19.82 -6.12 10.51
N TRP A 116 20.13 -5.32 11.53
CA TRP A 116 21.46 -4.73 11.65
C TRP A 116 22.44 -5.86 11.97
N VAL A 117 23.11 -6.37 10.94
CA VAL A 117 24.30 -7.22 11.12
C VAL A 117 25.44 -6.25 11.40
N GLY A 118 25.68 -5.99 12.68
CA GLY A 118 26.87 -5.24 13.09
C GLY A 118 28.14 -5.87 12.52
N PRO A 119 29.24 -5.10 12.41
CA PRO A 119 30.49 -5.65 11.94
C PRO A 119 30.84 -6.88 12.78
N LYS A 120 30.99 -8.03 12.14
CA LYS A 120 31.56 -9.22 12.78
C LYS A 120 33.00 -8.87 13.13
N VAL A 121 33.23 -8.42 14.37
CA VAL A 121 34.58 -8.37 14.94
C VAL A 121 35.05 -9.81 15.00
N LYS A 122 35.84 -10.23 14.02
CA LYS A 122 36.62 -11.47 14.12
C LYS A 122 37.60 -11.24 15.26
N LYS A 123 37.42 -11.95 16.37
CA LYS A 123 38.46 -12.13 17.38
C LYS A 123 39.56 -13.01 16.81
#